data_AF-A0A8D5U5A5-F1
#
_entry.id   AF-A0A8D5U5A5-F1
#
_cell.length_a   1.000
_cell.length_b   1.000
_cell.length_c   1.000
_cell.angle_alpha   90.00
_cell.angle_beta   90.00
_cell.angle_gamma   90.00
#
_symmetry.space_group_name_H-M   'P 1'
#
loop_
_entity.id
_entity.type
_entity.pdbx_description
1 polymer ?
#
loop_
_entity_poly.entity_id
_entity_poly.type
_entity_poly.pdbx_seq_one_letter_code
_entity_poly.pdbx_strand_id
1 'polypeptide(L)'
;MMKINIFVFHIFLFRGEYTVPTIHLSLPESLYEELKKRADDMGVQITDLVKFYIRMGVKGSFDEDKDDRDDDKYSKMEENMIYLEARIAQLETLVSELMRKVSDNEAEDEEVEIINKDSK
;
A
#
# COMPACT_ATOMS: atom_id res chain seq x y z
N MET A 1 -18.11 23.67 -19.69
CA MET A 1 -18.66 23.60 -18.32
C MET A 1 -19.80 22.58 -18.34
N MET A 2 -19.53 21.32 -18.00
CA MET A 2 -20.53 20.24 -18.03
C MET A 2 -21.33 20.25 -16.72
N LYS A 3 -22.65 20.36 -16.82
CA LYS A 3 -23.57 20.29 -15.67
C LYS A 3 -24.00 18.84 -15.45
N ILE A 4 -23.50 18.22 -14.38
CA ILE A 4 -23.98 16.91 -13.92
C ILE A 4 -25.25 17.17 -13.09
N ASN A 5 -26.40 16.75 -13.61
CA ASN A 5 -27.69 16.90 -12.95
C ASN A 5 -28.03 15.60 -12.20
N ILE A 6 -27.86 15.61 -10.88
CA ILE A 6 -28.27 14.50 -10.00
C ILE A 6 -29.70 14.80 -9.56
N PHE A 7 -30.67 14.10 -10.14
CA PHE A 7 -32.07 14.17 -9.69
C PHE A 7 -32.26 13.30 -8.44
N VAL A 8 -32.34 13.94 -7.27
CA VAL A 8 -32.68 13.29 -6.00
C VAL A 8 -34.21 13.22 -5.89
N PHE A 9 -34.81 12.10 -6.29
CA PHE A 9 -36.22 11.83 -5.98
C PHE A 9 -36.37 11.44 -4.51
N HIS A 10 -37.43 11.96 -3.88
CA HIS A 10 -37.67 11.96 -2.44
C HIS A 10 -37.47 10.61 -1.75
N ILE A 11 -36.77 10.71 -0.63
CA ILE A 11 -36.44 9.71 0.37
C ILE A 11 -37.72 9.25 1.09
N PHE A 12 -38.02 7.95 1.01
CA PHE A 12 -38.88 7.27 1.97
C PHE A 12 -37.98 6.54 2.97
N LEU A 13 -37.68 7.20 4.09
CA LEU A 13 -36.88 6.66 5.19
C LEU A 13 -37.85 6.06 6.22
N PHE A 14 -38.10 4.75 6.18
CA PHE A 14 -38.61 4.02 7.35
C PHE A 14 -38.23 2.53 7.29
N ARG A 15 -37.57 2.08 8.37
CA ARG A 15 -37.34 0.69 8.83
C ARG A 15 -36.41 -0.24 8.03
N GLY A 16 -35.30 -0.57 8.67
CA GLY A 16 -35.08 -1.96 9.14
C GLY A 16 -34.71 -3.05 8.13
N GLU A 17 -34.54 -2.76 6.85
CA GLU A 17 -33.97 -3.68 5.86
C GLU A 17 -32.86 -2.96 5.10
N TYR A 18 -31.72 -3.62 4.88
CA TYR A 18 -30.63 -3.14 4.02
C TYR A 18 -31.15 -3.05 2.57
N THR A 19 -31.92 -2.02 2.27
CA THR A 19 -32.36 -1.73 0.91
C THR A 19 -31.17 -1.14 0.17
N VAL A 20 -30.67 -1.84 -0.84
CA VAL A 20 -29.60 -1.34 -1.70
C VAL A 20 -30.18 -0.15 -2.48
N PRO A 21 -29.77 1.10 -2.21
CA PRO A 21 -30.34 2.24 -2.92
C PRO A 21 -29.97 2.13 -4.39
N THR A 22 -30.98 2.13 -5.25
CA THR A 22 -30.75 2.14 -6.69
C THR A 22 -30.61 3.59 -7.15
N ILE A 23 -29.46 3.92 -7.70
CA ILE A 23 -29.15 5.26 -8.21
C ILE A 23 -29.14 5.18 -9.74
N HIS A 24 -29.91 6.07 -10.39
CA HIS A 24 -29.85 6.23 -11.84
C HIS A 24 -28.88 7.36 -12.19
N LEU A 25 -27.81 7.01 -12.90
CA LEU A 25 -26.77 7.95 -13.34
C LEU A 25 -26.96 8.24 -14.83
N SER A 26 -27.17 9.52 -15.17
CA SER A 26 -27.18 9.98 -16.54
C SER A 26 -25.76 10.39 -16.95
N LEU A 27 -25.08 9.52 -17.69
CA LEU A 27 -23.72 9.76 -18.16
C LEU A 27 -23.71 10.03 -19.67
N PRO A 28 -22.84 10.93 -20.18
CA PRO A 28 -22.60 11.04 -21.61
C PRO A 28 -22.12 9.71 -22.18
N GLU A 29 -22.50 9.40 -23.42
CA GLU A 29 -22.16 8.14 -24.10
C GLU A 29 -20.64 7.89 -24.11
N SER A 30 -19.84 8.93 -24.38
CA SER A 30 -18.37 8.86 -24.36
C SER A 30 -17.79 8.43 -23.00
N LEU A 31 -18.41 8.87 -21.90
CA LEU A 31 -17.95 8.55 -20.54
C LEU A 31 -18.37 7.14 -20.13
N TYR A 32 -19.56 6.71 -20.56
CA TYR A 32 -20.01 5.35 -20.34
C TYR A 32 -19.12 4.34 -21.09
N GLU A 33 -18.78 4.63 -22.35
CA GLU A 33 -17.85 3.80 -23.13
C GLU A 33 -16.47 3.70 -22.46
N GLU A 34 -15.95 4.80 -21.94
CA GLU A 34 -14.67 4.80 -21.23
C GLU A 34 -14.73 3.97 -19.93
N LEU A 35 -15.80 4.12 -19.14
CA LEU A 35 -16.01 3.32 -17.93
C LEU A 35 -16.13 1.83 -18.26
N LYS A 36 -16.83 1.50 -19.34
CA LYS A 36 -16.97 0.11 -19.80
C LYS A 36 -15.62 -0.46 -20.23
N LYS A 37 -14.88 0.27 -21.07
CA LYS A 37 -13.54 -0.15 -21.52
C LYS A 37 -12.59 -0.38 -20.34
N ARG A 38 -12.55 0.54 -19.38
CA ARG A 38 -11.72 0.38 -18.17
C ARG A 38 -12.14 -0.79 -17.31
N ALA A 39 -13.45 -1.05 -17.20
CA ALA A 39 -13.96 -2.20 -16.46
C ALA A 39 -13.55 -3.52 -17.15
N ASP A 40 -13.66 -3.57 -18.49
CA ASP A 40 -13.26 -4.73 -19.30
C ASP A 40 -11.74 -4.97 -19.23
N ASP A 41 -10.92 -3.92 -19.34
CA ASP A 41 -9.46 -4.01 -19.22
C ASP A 41 -9.01 -4.54 -17.84
N MET A 42 -9.75 -4.18 -16.78
CA MET A 42 -9.50 -4.64 -15.41
C MET A 42 -10.16 -5.99 -15.09
N GLY A 43 -10.99 -6.53 -15.99
CA GLY A 43 -11.75 -7.75 -15.77
C GLY A 43 -12.80 -7.64 -14.65
N VAL A 44 -13.31 -6.44 -14.37
CA VAL A 44 -14.29 -6.16 -13.30
C VAL A 44 -15.64 -5.73 -13.87
N GLN A 45 -16.71 -5.84 -13.09
CA GLN A 45 -18.01 -5.34 -13.50
C GLN A 45 -18.04 -3.80 -13.45
N ILE A 46 -18.64 -3.17 -14.48
CA ILE A 46 -18.79 -1.70 -14.55
C ILE A 46 -19.44 -1.11 -13.28
N THR A 47 -20.38 -1.85 -12.68
CA THR A 47 -21.03 -1.47 -11.42
C THR A 47 -20.04 -1.33 -10.26
N ASP A 48 -19.06 -2.22 -10.17
CA ASP A 48 -18.05 -2.19 -9.11
C ASP A 48 -17.02 -1.10 -9.35
N LEU A 49 -16.67 -0.84 -10.61
CA LEU A 49 -15.85 0.31 -10.98
C LEU A 49 -16.55 1.64 -10.64
N VAL A 50 -17.85 1.76 -10.92
CA VAL A 50 -18.65 2.94 -10.56
C VAL A 50 -18.72 3.10 -9.03
N LYS A 51 -18.95 2.03 -8.27
CA LYS A 51 -18.90 2.07 -6.80
C LYS A 51 -17.53 2.51 -6.29
N PHE A 52 -16.45 2.06 -6.94
CA PHE A 52 -15.09 2.45 -6.59
C PHE A 52 -14.86 3.95 -6.80
N TYR A 53 -15.25 4.49 -7.96
CA TYR A 53 -15.15 5.93 -8.23
C TYR A 53 -16.03 6.77 -7.30
N ILE A 54 -17.24 6.31 -6.98
CA ILE A 54 -18.10 6.96 -5.98
C ILE A 54 -17.40 6.95 -4.62
N ARG A 55 -16.83 5.82 -4.19
CA ARG A 55 -16.09 5.73 -2.93
C ARG A 55 -14.88 6.66 -2.91
N MET A 56 -14.13 6.75 -4.01
CA MET A 56 -12.96 7.62 -4.12
C MET A 56 -13.36 9.11 -4.10
N GLY A 57 -14.42 9.48 -4.81
CA GLY A 57 -14.96 10.85 -4.80
C GLY A 57 -15.58 11.23 -3.46
N VAL A 58 -16.26 10.30 -2.79
CA VAL A 58 -16.76 10.49 -1.42
C VAL A 58 -15.61 10.60 -0.44
N LYS A 59 -14.58 9.74 -0.52
CA LYS A 59 -13.40 9.83 0.35
C LYS A 59 -12.71 11.19 0.17
N GLY A 60 -12.47 11.63 -1.07
CA GLY A 60 -11.88 12.94 -1.36
C GLY A 60 -12.73 14.17 -0.98
N SER A 61 -14.06 14.04 -0.83
CA SER A 61 -14.94 15.13 -0.37
C SER A 61 -15.34 15.06 1.11
N PHE A 62 -15.16 13.91 1.77
CA PHE A 62 -15.41 13.73 3.20
C PHE A 62 -14.11 13.72 4.03
N ASP A 63 -12.93 13.73 3.39
CA ASP A 63 -11.65 13.83 4.08
C ASP A 63 -11.34 15.26 4.56
N GLU A 64 -12.11 16.30 4.18
CA GLU A 64 -12.02 17.62 4.85
C GLU A 64 -12.47 17.57 6.33
N ASP A 65 -13.14 16.50 6.78
CA ASP A 65 -13.59 16.34 8.17
C ASP A 65 -12.94 15.14 8.91
N LYS A 66 -11.96 14.44 8.33
CA LYS A 66 -11.36 13.21 8.92
C LYS A 66 -9.82 13.08 8.79
N ASP A 67 -9.11 14.19 8.66
CA ASP A 67 -7.67 14.20 8.37
C ASP A 67 -6.75 13.69 9.52
N ASP A 68 -7.24 13.53 10.76
CA ASP A 68 -6.38 13.12 11.89
C ASP A 68 -5.98 11.63 11.92
N ARG A 69 -6.46 10.77 11.00
CA ARG A 69 -6.19 9.32 11.06
C ARG A 69 -5.31 8.75 9.95
N ASP A 70 -5.32 9.35 8.77
CA ASP A 70 -4.47 8.86 7.66
C ASP A 70 -3.06 9.48 7.76
N ASP A 71 -2.91 10.74 8.17
CA ASP A 71 -1.60 11.37 8.42
C ASP A 71 -0.80 10.64 9.51
N ASP A 72 -1.51 10.23 10.56
CA ASP A 72 -0.97 9.48 11.70
C ASP A 72 -0.48 8.08 11.28
N LYS A 73 -1.09 7.49 10.24
CA LYS A 73 -0.72 6.18 9.71
C LYS A 73 0.50 6.29 8.79
N TYR A 74 0.55 7.29 7.92
CA TYR A 74 1.71 7.53 7.06
C TYR A 74 2.94 7.92 7.87
N SER A 75 2.79 8.78 8.87
CA SER A 75 3.84 9.17 9.81
C SER A 75 4.41 7.97 10.58
N LYS A 76 3.54 7.11 11.14
CA LYS A 76 3.98 5.85 11.79
C LYS A 76 4.67 4.89 10.83
N MET A 77 4.27 4.88 9.56
CA MET A 77 4.89 4.01 8.56
C MET A 77 6.30 4.51 8.18
N GLU A 78 6.48 5.83 8.10
CA GLU A 78 7.77 6.50 7.88
C GLU A 78 8.73 6.31 9.07
N GLU A 79 8.24 6.49 10.30
CA GLU A 79 9.04 6.25 11.51
C GLU A 79 9.53 4.79 11.60
N ASN A 80 8.64 3.83 11.32
CA ASN A 80 8.99 2.42 11.28
C ASN A 80 10.02 2.11 10.18
N MET A 81 9.94 2.78 9.03
CA MET A 81 10.90 2.61 7.94
C MET A 81 12.29 3.09 8.34
N ILE A 82 12.40 4.27 8.95
CA ILE A 82 13.66 4.82 9.46
C ILE A 82 14.28 3.89 10.52
N TYR A 83 13.45 3.37 11.43
CA TYR A 83 13.92 2.42 12.43
C TYR A 83 14.48 1.13 11.80
N LEU A 84 13.78 0.59 10.81
CA LEU A 84 14.21 -0.62 10.12
C LEU A 84 15.51 -0.38 9.35
N GLU A 85 15.65 0.74 8.65
CA GLU A 85 16.88 1.11 7.94
C GLU A 85 18.08 1.20 8.90
N ALA A 86 17.90 1.83 10.05
CA ALA A 86 18.95 1.91 11.06
C ALA A 86 19.34 0.53 11.61
N ARG A 87 18.35 -0.37 11.82
CA ARG A 87 18.62 -1.74 12.29
C ARG A 87 19.33 -2.59 11.23
N ILE A 88 19.02 -2.39 9.96
CA ILE A 88 19.71 -3.05 8.85
C ILE A 88 21.18 -2.61 8.81
N ALA A 89 21.46 -1.30 8.88
CA ALA A 89 22.84 -0.80 8.91
C ALA A 89 23.66 -1.34 10.10
N GLN A 90 23.03 -1.47 11.28
CA GLN A 90 23.67 -2.11 12.44
C GLN A 90 23.98 -3.58 12.18
N LEU A 91 23.05 -4.33 11.59
CA LEU A 91 23.25 -5.74 11.24
C LEU A 91 24.36 -5.92 10.21
N GLU A 92 24.41 -5.08 9.17
CA GLU A 92 25.47 -5.10 8.16
C GLU A 92 26.86 -4.88 8.78
N THR A 93 26.95 -3.99 9.77
CA THR A 93 28.20 -3.75 10.51
C THR A 93 28.61 -4.98 11.31
N LEU A 94 27.69 -5.57 12.08
CA LEU A 94 27.97 -6.76 12.89
C LEU A 94 28.34 -7.96 12.01
N VAL A 95 27.67 -8.15 10.88
CA VAL A 95 28.00 -9.20 9.91
C VAL A 95 29.39 -8.98 9.34
N SER A 96 29.74 -7.75 8.99
CA SER A 96 31.07 -7.43 8.47
C SER A 96 32.18 -7.72 9.50
N GLU A 97 31.95 -7.35 10.76
CA GLU A 97 32.89 -7.67 11.86
C GLU A 97 33.00 -9.18 12.11
N LEU A 98 31.89 -9.90 12.05
CA LEU A 98 31.88 -11.35 12.22
C LEU A 98 32.63 -12.05 11.09
N MET A 99 32.38 -11.65 9.84
CA MET A 99 33.08 -12.17 8.66
C MET A 99 34.59 -11.92 8.78
N ARG A 100 35.00 -10.73 9.24
CA ARG A 100 36.41 -10.44 9.48
C ARG A 100 37.03 -11.35 10.55
N LYS A 101 36.35 -11.53 11.69
CA LYS A 101 36.83 -12.44 12.75
C LYS A 101 36.91 -13.89 12.29
N VAL A 102 35.97 -14.34 11.47
CA VAL A 102 36.01 -15.69 10.89
C VAL A 102 37.22 -15.84 9.98
N SER A 103 37.47 -14.87 9.09
CA SER A 103 38.66 -14.91 8.23
C SER A 103 39.98 -14.80 9.01
N ASP A 104 40.03 -13.98 10.06
CA ASP A 104 41.22 -13.86 10.92
C ASP A 104 41.49 -15.19 11.65
N ASN A 105 40.45 -15.85 12.17
CA ASN A 105 40.59 -17.18 12.80
C ASN A 105 40.97 -18.28 11.80
N GLU A 106 40.41 -18.26 10.59
CA GLU A 106 40.78 -19.22 9.53
C GLU A 106 42.28 -19.08 9.14
N ALA A 107 42.81 -17.86 9.15
CA ALA A 107 44.23 -17.62 8.90
C ALA A 107 45.13 -18.08 10.07
N GLU A 108 44.71 -17.87 11.32
CA GLU A 108 45.43 -18.38 12.49
C GLU A 108 45.46 -19.91 12.52
N ASP A 109 44.37 -20.59 12.16
CA ASP A 109 44.31 -22.05 12.07
C ASP A 109 45.26 -22.59 10.97
N GLU A 110 45.38 -21.92 9.82
CA GLU A 110 46.34 -22.29 8.77
C GLU A 110 47.82 -22.13 9.21
N GLU A 111 48.17 -21.06 9.94
CA GLU A 111 49.54 -20.87 10.43
C GLU A 111 49.96 -21.95 11.45
N VAL A 112 49.03 -22.39 12.31
CA VAL A 112 49.31 -23.44 13.32
C VAL A 112 49.53 -24.81 12.68
N GLU A 113 48.87 -25.11 11.55
CA GLU A 113 49.10 -26.36 10.81
C GLU A 113 50.49 -26.41 10.14
N ILE A 114 50.98 -25.28 9.64
CA ILE A 114 52.29 -25.21 8.97
C ILE A 114 53.42 -25.45 9.99
N ILE A 115 53.35 -24.82 11.17
CA ILE A 115 54.37 -24.95 12.22
C ILE A 115 54.47 -26.40 12.74
N ASN A 116 53.35 -27.12 12.84
CA ASN A 116 53.36 -28.51 13.29
C ASN A 116 53.90 -29.51 12.24
N LYS A 117 53.84 -29.16 10.95
CA LYS A 117 54.41 -29.99 9.87
C LYS A 117 55.92 -29.90 9.79
N ASP A 118 56.49 -28.72 10.10
CA ASP A 118 57.93 -28.48 10.05
C ASP A 118 58.69 -28.98 11.31
N SER A 119 57.96 -29.43 12.34
CA SER A 119 58.52 -29.89 13.62
C SER A 119 58.60 -31.43 13.74
N LYS A 120 58.58 -32.17 12.64
CA LYS A 120 58.57 -33.64 12.63
C LYS A 120 59.65 -34.28 11.77
#